data_AF-A0A965KTE6-F1
#
_entry.id   AF-A0A965KTE6-F1
#
_cell.length_a   1.000
_cell.length_b   1.000
_cell.length_c   1.000
_cell.angle_alpha   90.00
_cell.angle_beta   90.00
_cell.angle_gamma   90.00
#
_symmetry.space_group_name_H-M   'P 1'
#
loop_
_entity.id
_entity.type
_entity.pdbx_description
1 polymer ?
#
loop_
_entity_poly.entity_id
_entity_poly.type
_entity_poly.pdbx_seq_one_letter_code
_entity_poly.pdbx_strand_id
1 'polypeptide(L)'
;MTTKKRYLVISDLQIPYHHEQAVRNLIKLVKREKFDLVLNTGDELDMQSQSKWAKGTHLEYEGQLDADRSLAQNILWDLGTTDITRSNHTDRLYHTLVRGAPSLIGLPELEYARFMGFSDLGIRFHKKPFEFHRGWVLVHGDEGSMNSNAGLTALGLAKKFGKSVVCGHTHRAGISAFTEGIGASYRTLWGLEAGNVMDKKKASYLKAGSANWQMSVAVIETHGDRVSPFLVPINKDGSFTLYGKLYQ
;
A
#
# COMPACT_ATOMS: atom_id res chain seq x y z
N MET A 1 -26.76 -11.43 -13.40
CA MET A 1 -26.14 -10.19 -13.92
C MET A 1 -24.71 -10.16 -13.41
N THR A 2 -23.71 -10.05 -14.26
CA THR A 2 -22.31 -9.89 -13.84
C THR A 2 -22.09 -8.46 -13.37
N THR A 3 -21.89 -8.29 -12.07
CA THR A 3 -21.69 -6.97 -11.45
C THR A 3 -20.32 -6.41 -11.83
N LYS A 4 -20.28 -5.20 -12.42
CA LYS A 4 -19.04 -4.43 -12.60
C LYS A 4 -18.56 -3.94 -11.23
N LYS A 5 -17.29 -4.15 -10.90
CA LYS A 5 -16.66 -3.56 -9.70
C LYS A 5 -15.40 -2.79 -10.05
N ARG A 6 -15.10 -1.75 -9.27
CA ARG A 6 -13.88 -0.95 -9.36
C ARG A 6 -13.18 -0.89 -8.01
N TYR A 7 -11.89 -1.18 -8.00
CA TYR A 7 -11.05 -1.08 -6.81
C TYR A 7 -9.98 -0.01 -7.02
N LEU A 8 -9.77 0.83 -6.02
CA LEU A 8 -8.62 1.73 -5.95
C LEU A 8 -7.57 1.08 -5.06
N VAL A 9 -6.31 1.07 -5.50
CA VAL A 9 -5.19 0.58 -4.70
C VAL A 9 -4.24 1.73 -4.44
N ILE A 10 -4.04 2.03 -3.16
CA ILE A 10 -3.13 3.05 -2.65
C ILE A 10 -1.99 2.34 -1.93
N SER A 11 -0.77 2.83 -2.10
CA SER A 11 0.43 2.19 -1.59
C SER A 11 1.33 3.20 -0.91
N ASP A 12 2.01 2.78 0.16
CA ASP A 12 3.14 3.47 0.77
C ASP A 12 2.87 4.98 0.92
N LEU A 13 1.85 5.33 1.72
CA LEU A 13 1.60 6.72 2.11
C LEU A 13 2.72 7.21 3.03
N GLN A 14 3.23 6.33 3.89
CA GLN A 14 4.26 6.57 4.91
C GLN A 14 4.01 7.86 5.67
N ILE A 15 2.80 8.01 6.22
CA ILE A 15 2.40 9.21 6.96
C ILE A 15 3.35 9.40 8.15
N PRO A 16 3.94 10.59 8.36
CA PRO A 16 3.57 11.91 7.81
C PRO A 16 4.31 12.35 6.52
N TYR A 17 5.04 11.46 5.87
CA TYR A 17 5.85 11.76 4.68
C TYR A 17 5.09 11.76 3.35
N HIS A 18 3.79 11.47 3.37
CA HIS A 18 2.94 11.54 2.19
C HIS A 18 2.98 12.90 1.46
N HIS A 19 2.68 12.86 0.17
CA HIS A 19 2.50 14.03 -0.67
C HIS A 19 1.10 14.62 -0.48
N GLU A 20 0.99 15.70 0.30
CA GLU A 20 -0.29 16.28 0.72
C GLU A 20 -1.26 16.59 -0.43
N GLN A 21 -0.76 17.22 -1.51
CA GLN A 21 -1.62 17.55 -2.66
C GLN A 21 -2.15 16.29 -3.37
N ALA A 22 -1.34 15.22 -3.43
CA ALA A 22 -1.74 13.98 -4.05
C ALA A 22 -2.84 13.31 -3.22
N VAL A 23 -2.69 13.28 -1.89
CA VAL A 23 -3.73 12.78 -0.98
C VAL A 23 -5.02 13.60 -1.10
N ARG A 24 -4.95 14.94 -1.13
CA ARG A 24 -6.14 15.79 -1.37
C ARG A 24 -6.84 15.45 -2.68
N ASN A 25 -6.08 15.19 -3.74
CA ASN A 25 -6.62 14.82 -5.05
C ASN A 25 -7.18 13.39 -5.09
N LEU A 26 -6.58 12.45 -4.36
CA LEU A 26 -7.13 11.11 -4.16
C LEU A 26 -8.44 11.16 -3.37
N ILE A 27 -8.56 12.02 -2.35
CA ILE A 27 -9.82 12.24 -1.62
C ILE A 27 -10.91 12.78 -2.56
N LYS A 28 -10.59 13.72 -3.45
CA LYS A 28 -11.52 14.18 -4.50
C LYS A 28 -11.94 13.03 -5.42
N LEU A 29 -10.99 12.16 -5.78
CA LEU A 29 -11.22 11.00 -6.64
C LEU A 29 -12.19 10.00 -5.99
N VAL A 30 -11.94 9.55 -4.75
CA VAL A 30 -12.78 8.54 -4.08
C VAL A 30 -14.22 9.03 -3.88
N LYS A 31 -14.39 10.31 -3.51
CA LYS A 31 -15.72 10.94 -3.35
C LYS A 31 -16.51 10.96 -4.66
N ARG A 32 -15.81 11.09 -5.79
CA ARG A 32 -16.43 11.18 -7.12
C ARG A 32 -16.71 9.81 -7.73
N GLU A 33 -15.70 8.96 -7.80
CA GLU A 33 -15.77 7.70 -8.53
C GLU A 33 -16.41 6.57 -7.72
N LYS A 34 -16.48 6.68 -6.38
CA LYS A 34 -17.16 5.71 -5.50
C LYS A 34 -16.74 4.27 -5.79
N PHE A 35 -15.48 3.96 -5.48
CA PHE A 35 -14.95 2.61 -5.63
C PHE A 35 -15.66 1.61 -4.71
N ASP A 36 -15.77 0.36 -5.14
CA ASP A 36 -16.32 -0.73 -4.33
C ASP A 36 -15.38 -1.10 -3.17
N LEU A 37 -14.06 -1.00 -3.40
CA LEU A 37 -13.02 -1.18 -2.40
C LEU A 37 -11.93 -0.13 -2.59
N VAL A 38 -11.41 0.37 -1.47
CA VAL A 38 -10.20 1.20 -1.43
C VAL A 38 -9.16 0.42 -0.62
N LEU A 39 -8.24 -0.21 -1.34
CA LEU A 39 -7.25 -1.14 -0.83
C LEU A 39 -5.95 -0.39 -0.52
N ASN A 40 -5.37 -0.64 0.65
CA ASN A 40 -4.04 -0.17 1.02
C ASN A 40 -3.09 -1.37 1.11
N THR A 41 -1.95 -1.30 0.42
CA THR A 41 -0.90 -2.34 0.45
C THR A 41 -0.05 -2.32 1.74
N GLY A 42 -0.42 -1.49 2.73
CA GLY A 42 0.34 -1.27 3.96
C GLY A 42 1.32 -0.10 3.83
N ASP A 43 2.16 0.11 4.84
CA ASP A 43 3.01 1.30 4.96
C ASP A 43 2.19 2.61 4.91
N GLU A 44 1.00 2.59 5.50
CA GLU A 44 0.15 3.77 5.66
C GLU A 44 0.72 4.75 6.68
N LEU A 45 1.32 4.23 7.76
CA LEU A 45 2.00 4.98 8.82
C LEU A 45 3.49 4.62 8.79
N ASP A 46 4.39 5.62 8.82
CA ASP A 46 5.82 5.34 8.72
C ASP A 46 6.39 4.65 9.96
N MET A 47 5.98 5.04 11.17
CA MET A 47 6.58 4.52 12.41
C MET A 47 8.12 4.66 12.44
N GLN A 48 8.62 5.82 12.04
CA GLN A 48 10.05 6.16 11.93
C GLN A 48 10.79 5.98 13.27
N SER A 49 10.19 6.40 14.39
CA SER A 49 10.80 6.30 15.72
C SER A 49 10.98 4.85 16.18
N GLN A 50 10.24 3.90 15.61
CA GLN A 50 10.30 2.47 15.91
C GLN A 50 11.17 1.71 14.89
N SER A 51 11.78 2.44 13.95
CA SER A 51 12.76 1.89 13.02
C SER A 51 14.02 1.45 13.76
N LYS A 52 14.66 0.37 13.27
CA LYS A 52 15.99 -0.04 13.75
C LYS A 52 17.06 1.05 13.61
N TRP A 53 16.84 2.01 12.70
CA TRP A 53 17.75 3.13 12.45
C TRP A 53 17.55 4.30 13.42
N ALA A 54 16.40 4.37 14.10
CA ALA A 54 16.11 5.40 15.08
C ALA A 54 16.85 5.16 16.41
N LYS A 55 17.13 3.89 16.73
CA LYS A 55 17.71 3.47 18.01
C LYS A 55 18.97 4.27 18.38
N GLY A 56 18.96 4.88 19.56
CA GLY A 56 20.06 5.69 20.09
C GLY A 56 20.20 7.09 19.47
N THR A 57 19.26 7.49 18.59
CA THR A 57 19.24 8.81 17.96
C THR A 57 18.12 9.66 18.55
N HIS A 58 18.11 10.97 18.25
CA HIS A 58 17.01 11.86 18.65
C HIS A 58 15.64 11.37 18.14
N LEU A 59 15.62 10.68 16.99
CA LEU A 59 14.39 10.15 16.38
C LEU A 59 13.69 9.13 17.28
N GLU A 60 14.42 8.34 18.07
CA GLU A 60 13.83 7.38 19.02
C GLU A 60 13.00 8.08 20.12
N TYR A 61 13.33 9.32 20.45
CA TYR A 61 12.74 10.08 21.57
C TYR A 61 11.86 11.26 21.10
N GLU A 62 11.53 11.33 19.81
CA GLU A 62 10.84 12.49 19.21
C GLU A 62 9.41 12.73 19.74
N GLY A 63 8.76 11.69 20.26
CA GLY A 63 7.41 11.77 20.85
C GLY A 63 6.26 12.04 19.87
N GLN A 64 6.46 11.89 18.55
CA GLN A 64 5.47 12.24 17.52
C GLN A 64 4.49 11.12 17.13
N LEU A 65 4.74 9.88 17.57
CA LEU A 65 4.00 8.70 17.08
C LEU A 65 2.47 8.86 17.19
N ASP A 66 1.96 9.46 18.27
CA ASP A 66 0.51 9.64 18.44
C ASP A 66 -0.09 10.67 17.48
N ALA A 67 0.65 11.75 17.20
CA ALA A 67 0.24 12.76 16.24
C ALA A 67 0.26 12.18 14.81
N ASP A 68 1.31 11.43 14.46
CA ASP A 68 1.42 10.76 13.16
C ASP A 68 0.32 9.71 12.97
N ARG A 69 0.04 8.94 14.03
CA ARG A 69 -1.08 8.00 14.05
C ARG A 69 -2.41 8.70 13.83
N SER A 70 -2.69 9.78 14.56
CA SER A 70 -3.94 10.54 14.44
C SER A 70 -4.11 11.12 13.04
N LEU A 71 -3.04 11.64 12.45
CA LEU A 71 -3.02 12.10 11.07
C LEU A 71 -3.31 10.96 10.08
N ALA A 72 -2.70 9.79 10.29
CA ALA A 72 -2.93 8.61 9.47
C ALA A 72 -4.39 8.15 9.52
N GLN A 73 -4.98 8.07 10.71
CA GLN A 73 -6.39 7.70 10.89
C GLN A 73 -7.32 8.66 10.12
N ASN A 74 -7.10 9.96 10.22
CA ASN A 74 -7.89 10.98 9.51
C ASN A 74 -7.78 10.83 7.98
N ILE A 75 -6.56 10.63 7.47
CA ILE A 75 -6.34 10.45 6.02
C ILE A 75 -6.99 9.16 5.53
N LEU A 76 -6.85 8.05 6.26
CA LEU A 76 -7.46 6.78 5.90
C LEU A 76 -8.98 6.84 5.86
N TRP A 77 -9.58 7.57 6.83
CA TRP A 77 -11.01 7.87 6.87
C TRP A 77 -11.45 8.69 5.65
N ASP A 78 -10.75 9.79 5.34
CA ASP A 78 -11.10 10.65 4.21
C ASP A 78 -10.94 9.96 2.85
N LEU A 79 -9.99 9.02 2.75
CA LEU A 79 -9.81 8.16 1.58
C LEU A 79 -10.90 7.08 1.47
N GLY A 80 -11.68 6.84 2.53
CA GLY A 80 -12.66 5.76 2.58
C GLY A 80 -11.99 4.39 2.47
N THR A 81 -10.82 4.24 3.09
CA THR A 81 -10.04 2.99 3.05
C THR A 81 -10.88 1.84 3.60
N THR A 82 -10.95 0.71 2.89
CA THR A 82 -11.75 -0.45 3.29
C THR A 82 -10.91 -1.58 3.85
N ASP A 83 -9.70 -1.74 3.30
CA ASP A 83 -8.84 -2.88 3.57
C ASP A 83 -7.38 -2.46 3.59
N ILE A 84 -6.62 -2.95 4.56
CA ILE A 84 -5.17 -2.75 4.67
C ILE A 84 -4.51 -4.11 4.91
N THR A 85 -3.43 -4.41 4.19
CA THR A 85 -2.57 -5.56 4.50
C THR A 85 -1.42 -5.14 5.43
N ARG A 86 -0.94 -6.08 6.25
CA ARG A 86 0.28 -5.90 7.05
C ARG A 86 1.46 -5.49 6.17
N SER A 87 2.42 -4.78 6.73
CA SER A 87 3.68 -4.38 6.11
C SER A 87 4.86 -4.41 7.07
N ASN A 88 6.07 -4.22 6.54
CA ASN A 88 7.27 -4.11 7.38
C ASN A 88 7.28 -2.87 8.29
N HIS A 89 6.50 -1.83 8.00
CA HIS A 89 6.31 -0.71 8.95
C HIS A 89 5.31 -1.10 10.04
N THR A 90 4.19 -1.76 9.70
CA THR A 90 3.23 -2.24 10.72
C THR A 90 3.87 -3.21 11.72
N ASP A 91 4.81 -4.04 11.27
CA ASP A 91 5.53 -5.03 12.09
C ASP A 91 6.50 -4.37 13.09
N ARG A 92 6.85 -3.08 12.90
CA ARG A 92 7.78 -2.35 13.80
C ARG A 92 7.23 -2.25 15.22
N LEU A 93 5.91 -2.14 15.40
CA LEU A 93 5.30 -2.12 16.73
C LEU A 93 5.64 -3.42 17.49
N TYR A 94 5.36 -4.57 16.87
CA TYR A 94 5.64 -5.86 17.48
C TYR A 94 7.15 -6.05 17.75
N HIS A 95 8.01 -5.71 16.79
CA HIS A 95 9.46 -5.81 16.98
C HIS A 95 10.01 -4.90 18.09
N THR A 96 9.39 -3.74 18.30
CA THR A 96 9.74 -2.84 19.41
C THR A 96 9.40 -3.48 20.75
N LEU A 97 8.20 -4.07 20.89
CA LEU A 97 7.78 -4.77 22.11
C LEU A 97 8.71 -5.95 22.41
N VAL A 98 9.01 -6.79 21.43
CA VAL A 98 9.91 -7.95 21.61
C VAL A 98 11.30 -7.53 22.13
N ARG A 99 11.82 -6.40 21.68
CA ARG A 99 13.19 -5.97 22.04
C ARG A 99 13.27 -5.15 23.32
N GLY A 100 12.28 -4.32 23.59
CA GLY A 100 12.32 -3.33 24.67
C GLY A 100 11.41 -3.63 25.85
N ALA A 101 10.25 -4.25 25.62
CA ALA A 101 9.23 -4.45 26.64
C ALA A 101 8.38 -5.72 26.35
N PRO A 102 8.98 -6.92 26.34
CA PRO A 102 8.29 -8.15 25.96
C PRO A 102 7.13 -8.50 26.91
N SER A 103 7.16 -8.00 28.15
CA SER A 103 6.07 -8.14 29.13
C SER A 103 4.77 -7.47 28.70
N LEU A 104 4.81 -6.54 27.73
CA LEU A 104 3.64 -5.87 27.18
C LEU A 104 3.02 -6.63 25.98
N ILE A 105 3.67 -7.70 25.50
CA ILE A 105 3.13 -8.52 24.41
C ILE A 105 1.86 -9.21 24.89
N GLY A 106 0.81 -9.12 24.08
CA GLY A 106 -0.52 -9.66 24.39
C GLY A 106 -1.50 -8.61 24.90
N LEU A 107 -1.05 -7.39 25.19
CA LEU A 107 -1.95 -6.26 25.42
C LEU A 107 -2.72 -5.92 24.14
N PRO A 108 -4.07 -5.96 24.14
CA PRO A 108 -4.86 -5.72 22.94
C PRO A 108 -4.58 -4.37 22.28
N GLU A 109 -4.39 -3.31 23.07
CA GLU A 109 -4.12 -1.95 22.61
C GLU A 109 -2.77 -1.80 21.89
N LEU A 110 -1.86 -2.76 22.08
CA LEU A 110 -0.56 -2.81 21.40
C LEU A 110 -0.55 -3.78 20.22
N GLU A 111 -1.68 -4.40 19.89
CA GLU A 111 -1.85 -5.01 18.58
C GLU A 111 -2.08 -3.94 17.52
N TYR A 112 -1.32 -3.98 16.42
CA TYR A 112 -1.30 -2.92 15.41
C TYR A 112 -2.70 -2.45 14.94
N ALA A 113 -3.62 -3.40 14.69
CA ALA A 113 -4.97 -3.07 14.25
C ALA A 113 -5.79 -2.29 15.29
N ARG A 114 -5.59 -2.58 16.58
CA ARG A 114 -6.23 -1.85 17.69
C ARG A 114 -5.50 -0.55 17.97
N PHE A 115 -4.18 -0.56 17.94
CA PHE A 115 -3.36 0.65 18.01
C PHE A 115 -3.82 1.68 16.97
N MET A 116 -4.10 1.26 15.73
CA MET A 116 -4.62 2.11 14.66
C MET A 116 -6.14 2.36 14.71
N GLY A 117 -6.88 1.72 15.62
CA GLY A 117 -8.33 1.91 15.71
C GLY A 117 -9.10 1.49 14.45
N PHE A 118 -8.60 0.51 13.68
CA PHE A 118 -9.19 0.15 12.38
C PHE A 118 -10.65 -0.27 12.46
N SER A 119 -11.07 -0.89 13.56
CA SER A 119 -12.48 -1.26 13.77
C SER A 119 -13.40 -0.04 13.75
N ASP A 120 -13.00 1.06 14.39
CA ASP A 120 -13.80 2.29 14.47
C ASP A 120 -13.81 3.04 13.13
N LEU A 121 -12.74 2.87 12.34
CA LEU A 121 -12.64 3.37 10.97
C LEU A 121 -13.37 2.49 9.94
N GLY A 122 -13.88 1.33 10.33
CA GLY A 122 -14.49 0.37 9.40
C GLY A 122 -13.49 -0.33 8.47
N ILE A 123 -12.21 -0.35 8.84
CA ILE A 123 -11.10 -0.92 8.05
C ILE A 123 -10.85 -2.37 8.44
N ARG A 124 -10.72 -3.25 7.44
CA ARG A 124 -10.31 -4.64 7.63
C ARG A 124 -8.79 -4.77 7.50
N PHE A 125 -8.15 -5.28 8.54
CA PHE A 125 -6.70 -5.51 8.54
C PHE A 125 -6.34 -6.96 8.26
N HIS A 126 -5.49 -7.18 7.27
CA HIS A 126 -5.13 -8.51 6.76
C HIS A 126 -3.68 -8.85 7.13
N LYS A 127 -3.51 -9.81 8.04
CA LYS A 127 -2.18 -10.34 8.43
C LYS A 127 -1.59 -11.36 7.43
N LYS A 128 -2.39 -11.79 6.46
CA LYS A 128 -2.08 -12.79 5.43
C LYS A 128 -2.52 -12.25 4.06
N PRO A 129 -2.00 -12.80 2.94
CA PRO A 129 -2.44 -12.40 1.61
C PRO A 129 -3.97 -12.40 1.48
N PHE A 130 -4.52 -11.27 1.06
CA PHE A 130 -5.97 -11.05 1.01
C PHE A 130 -6.48 -11.19 -0.44
N GLU A 131 -7.31 -12.20 -0.68
CA GLU A 131 -7.97 -12.38 -1.98
C GLU A 131 -9.17 -11.44 -2.11
N PHE A 132 -8.93 -10.21 -2.54
CA PHE A 132 -9.98 -9.19 -2.74
C PHE A 132 -10.86 -9.49 -3.97
N HIS A 133 -10.36 -10.29 -4.91
CA HIS A 133 -11.08 -10.75 -6.08
C HIS A 133 -10.58 -12.12 -6.53
N ARG A 134 -11.41 -12.91 -7.21
CA ARG A 134 -11.06 -14.29 -7.59
C ARG A 134 -9.75 -14.33 -8.38
N GLY A 135 -8.75 -15.03 -7.85
CA GLY A 135 -7.43 -15.17 -8.46
C GLY A 135 -6.51 -13.94 -8.33
N TRP A 136 -6.89 -12.94 -7.53
CA TRP A 136 -6.12 -11.72 -7.27
C TRP A 136 -5.95 -11.49 -5.77
N VAL A 137 -4.71 -11.33 -5.33
CA VAL A 137 -4.38 -11.12 -3.92
C VAL A 137 -3.66 -9.79 -3.70
N LEU A 138 -3.98 -9.14 -2.58
CA LEU A 138 -3.33 -7.97 -2.03
C LEU A 138 -2.31 -8.43 -1.00
N VAL A 139 -1.08 -7.93 -1.12
CA VAL A 139 0.04 -8.15 -0.20
C VAL A 139 0.88 -6.88 -0.11
N HIS A 140 1.81 -6.80 0.85
CA HIS A 140 2.68 -5.63 0.93
C HIS A 140 3.81 -5.67 -0.08
N GLY A 141 4.48 -6.82 -0.22
CA GLY A 141 5.58 -7.05 -1.14
C GLY A 141 6.83 -7.62 -0.46
N ASP A 142 6.93 -7.48 0.87
CA ASP A 142 8.02 -8.02 1.69
C ASP A 142 7.86 -9.53 2.00
N GLU A 143 6.78 -10.16 1.53
CA GLU A 143 6.57 -11.61 1.58
C GLU A 143 7.49 -12.39 0.62
N GLY A 144 8.25 -11.70 -0.23
CA GLY A 144 9.17 -12.26 -1.20
C GLY A 144 10.40 -11.39 -1.45
N SER A 145 11.23 -11.81 -2.40
CA SER A 145 12.42 -11.05 -2.77
C SER A 145 12.05 -9.86 -3.66
N MET A 146 12.44 -8.67 -3.25
CA MET A 146 12.27 -7.46 -4.06
C MET A 146 13.09 -7.52 -5.35
N ASN A 147 12.48 -7.12 -6.46
CA ASN A 147 13.15 -6.92 -7.75
C ASN A 147 13.46 -5.42 -7.98
N SER A 148 14.53 -5.12 -8.70
CA SER A 148 14.91 -3.75 -9.04
C SER A 148 14.09 -3.14 -10.18
N ASN A 149 13.43 -3.97 -10.99
CA ASN A 149 12.58 -3.54 -12.10
C ASN A 149 11.11 -3.55 -11.68
N ALA A 150 10.40 -2.48 -12.04
CA ALA A 150 9.00 -2.29 -11.67
C ALA A 150 8.10 -3.42 -12.22
N GLY A 151 7.13 -3.85 -11.42
CA GLY A 151 6.19 -4.93 -11.69
C GLY A 151 6.74 -6.35 -11.44
N LEU A 152 8.06 -6.52 -11.29
CA LEU A 152 8.66 -7.86 -11.19
C LEU A 152 8.64 -8.44 -9.76
N THR A 153 8.54 -7.63 -8.70
CA THR A 153 8.36 -8.17 -7.34
C THR A 153 6.98 -8.80 -7.23
N ALA A 154 5.94 -8.04 -7.63
CA ALA A 154 4.58 -8.53 -7.70
C ALA A 154 4.47 -9.77 -8.60
N LEU A 155 5.14 -9.79 -9.77
CA LEU A 155 5.11 -10.96 -10.65
C LEU A 155 5.81 -12.18 -10.05
N GLY A 156 6.92 -11.98 -9.34
CA GLY A 156 7.62 -13.05 -8.62
C GLY A 156 6.73 -13.69 -7.56
N LEU A 157 6.03 -12.86 -6.78
CA LEU A 157 5.01 -13.31 -5.82
C LEU A 157 3.85 -14.02 -6.53
N ALA A 158 3.39 -13.49 -7.66
CA ALA A 158 2.28 -14.08 -8.41
C ALA A 158 2.60 -15.50 -8.88
N LYS A 159 3.80 -15.72 -9.43
CA LYS A 159 4.31 -17.04 -9.80
C LYS A 159 4.37 -17.99 -8.61
N LYS A 160 4.84 -17.50 -7.45
CA LYS A 160 4.96 -18.31 -6.22
C LYS A 160 3.60 -18.69 -5.63
N PHE A 161 2.62 -17.79 -5.69
CA PHE A 161 1.28 -17.99 -5.12
C PHE A 161 0.30 -18.66 -6.08
N GLY A 162 0.60 -18.69 -7.38
CA GLY A 162 -0.32 -19.17 -8.40
C GLY A 162 -1.57 -18.30 -8.58
N LYS A 163 -1.50 -17.03 -8.13
CA LYS A 163 -2.55 -16.00 -8.23
C LYS A 163 -1.92 -14.68 -8.67
N SER A 164 -2.67 -13.83 -9.36
CA SER A 164 -2.21 -12.47 -9.66
C SER A 164 -2.04 -11.69 -8.37
N VAL A 165 -1.05 -10.80 -8.32
CA VAL A 165 -0.64 -10.09 -7.11
C VAL A 165 -0.66 -8.59 -7.36
N VAL A 166 -1.17 -7.87 -6.37
CA VAL A 166 -0.98 -6.42 -6.22
C VAL A 166 -0.15 -6.17 -4.97
N CYS A 167 0.90 -5.38 -5.07
CA CYS A 167 1.73 -5.02 -3.93
C CYS A 167 2.25 -3.57 -3.96
N GLY A 168 2.78 -3.17 -2.81
CA GLY A 168 3.52 -1.92 -2.58
C GLY A 168 5.00 -2.20 -2.34
N HIS A 169 5.55 -1.66 -1.24
CA HIS A 169 6.87 -1.94 -0.65
C HIS A 169 8.07 -1.46 -1.48
N THR A 170 8.00 -1.63 -2.79
CA THR A 170 9.07 -1.29 -3.72
C THR A 170 9.13 0.20 -4.04
N HIS A 171 8.04 0.93 -3.74
CA HIS A 171 7.76 2.29 -4.18
C HIS A 171 7.77 2.45 -5.72
N ARG A 172 7.72 1.35 -6.48
CA ARG A 172 7.74 1.34 -7.94
C ARG A 172 6.34 1.14 -8.49
N ALA A 173 6.11 1.69 -9.67
CA ALA A 173 4.87 1.51 -10.41
C ALA A 173 5.14 0.68 -11.67
N GLY A 174 4.55 -0.51 -11.75
CA GLY A 174 4.77 -1.40 -12.89
C GLY A 174 3.75 -2.53 -12.99
N ILE A 175 3.42 -2.92 -14.21
CA ILE A 175 2.60 -4.11 -14.51
C ILE A 175 3.46 -5.06 -15.33
N SER A 176 3.51 -6.32 -14.90
CA SER A 176 4.13 -7.40 -15.66
C SER A 176 3.24 -8.64 -15.67
N ALA A 177 3.48 -9.51 -16.64
CA ALA A 177 2.65 -10.69 -16.87
C ALA A 177 3.52 -11.93 -17.08
N PHE A 178 2.97 -13.07 -16.69
CA PHE A 178 3.53 -14.37 -16.98
C PHE A 178 2.41 -15.32 -17.38
N THR A 179 2.59 -15.99 -18.52
CA THR A 179 1.60 -16.94 -19.04
C THR A 179 2.16 -18.35 -18.91
N GLU A 180 1.37 -19.23 -18.32
CA GLU A 180 1.62 -20.68 -18.30
C GLU A 180 0.60 -21.34 -19.24
N GLY A 181 1.06 -22.20 -20.14
CA GLY A 181 0.17 -22.88 -21.07
C GLY A 181 0.88 -23.62 -22.19
N ILE A 182 0.14 -24.51 -22.86
CA ILE A 182 0.55 -25.22 -24.08
C ILE A 182 -0.66 -25.22 -25.02
N GLY A 183 -0.45 -24.85 -26.29
CA GLY A 183 -1.53 -24.73 -27.27
C GLY A 183 -2.54 -23.65 -26.89
N ALA A 184 -3.83 -23.93 -27.06
CA ALA A 184 -4.91 -22.99 -26.73
C ALA A 184 -5.26 -22.92 -25.23
N SER A 185 -4.71 -23.82 -24.40
CA SER A 185 -4.92 -23.81 -22.95
C SER A 185 -3.81 -23.02 -22.28
N TYR A 186 -4.16 -21.84 -21.76
CA TYR A 186 -3.24 -20.99 -21.04
C TYR A 186 -3.93 -20.23 -19.91
N ARG A 187 -3.15 -19.81 -18.92
CA ARG A 187 -3.54 -18.84 -17.91
C ARG A 187 -2.48 -17.76 -17.80
N THR A 188 -2.89 -16.53 -17.53
CA THR A 188 -1.98 -15.41 -17.31
C THR A 188 -2.06 -14.96 -15.86
N LEU A 189 -0.90 -14.90 -15.22
CA LEU A 189 -0.69 -14.28 -13.92
C LEU A 189 -0.19 -12.86 -14.12
N TRP A 190 -0.72 -11.94 -13.35
CA TRP A 190 -0.33 -10.53 -13.36
C TRP A 190 0.38 -10.14 -12.07
N GLY A 191 1.44 -9.36 -12.20
CA GLY A 191 2.07 -8.65 -11.11
C GLY A 191 1.86 -7.15 -11.28
N LEU A 192 1.22 -6.51 -10.31
CA LEU A 192 0.98 -5.07 -10.26
C LEU A 192 1.67 -4.48 -9.02
N GLU A 193 2.68 -3.63 -9.23
CA GLU A 193 3.24 -2.77 -8.19
C GLU A 193 2.58 -1.39 -8.31
N ALA A 194 1.91 -0.94 -7.24
CA ALA A 194 1.02 0.22 -7.30
C ALA A 194 1.71 1.60 -7.23
N GLY A 195 3.02 1.64 -6.93
CA GLY A 195 3.77 2.88 -6.73
C GLY A 195 3.91 3.26 -5.27
N ASN A 196 3.89 4.56 -5.00
CA ASN A 196 3.84 5.16 -3.67
C ASN A 196 3.12 6.52 -3.73
N VAL A 197 2.78 7.08 -2.58
CA VAL A 197 2.22 8.45 -2.46
C VAL A 197 3.10 9.32 -1.56
N MET A 198 4.40 8.99 -1.48
CA MET A 198 5.37 9.73 -0.68
C MET A 198 5.83 11.02 -1.35
N ASP A 199 6.03 12.07 -0.54
CA ASP A 199 6.82 13.22 -0.98
C ASP A 199 8.32 12.87 -0.88
N LYS A 200 8.94 12.62 -2.03
CA LYS A 200 10.37 12.31 -2.12
C LYS A 200 11.27 13.36 -1.46
N LYS A 201 10.84 14.61 -1.33
CA LYS A 201 11.61 15.65 -0.63
C LYS A 201 11.78 15.36 0.86
N LYS A 202 10.84 14.61 1.45
CA LYS A 202 10.84 14.20 2.85
C LYS A 202 11.69 12.93 3.09
N ALA A 203 12.12 12.24 2.03
CA ALA A 203 12.93 11.02 2.11
C ALA A 203 14.45 11.31 2.29
N SER A 204 14.82 11.85 3.47
CA SER A 204 16.20 12.25 3.80
C SER A 204 17.21 11.11 3.81
N TYR A 205 16.75 9.86 3.85
CA TYR A 205 17.58 8.65 3.89
C TYR A 205 18.08 8.17 2.52
N LEU A 206 17.62 8.77 1.42
CA LEU A 206 18.05 8.40 0.08
C LEU A 206 19.51 8.81 -0.19
N LYS A 207 20.38 7.82 -0.37
CA LYS A 207 21.77 8.05 -0.79
C LYS A 207 21.78 8.73 -2.17
N ALA A 208 22.51 9.83 -2.29
CA ALA A 208 22.53 10.71 -3.48
C ALA A 208 21.17 11.32 -3.89
N GLY A 209 20.15 11.27 -3.01
CA GLY A 209 18.81 11.79 -3.31
C GLY A 209 18.11 11.07 -4.47
N SER A 210 18.58 9.89 -4.86
CA SER A 210 18.12 9.17 -6.03
C SER A 210 17.49 7.84 -5.63
N ALA A 211 16.29 7.59 -6.16
CA ALA A 211 15.59 6.32 -6.04
C ALA A 211 14.78 6.06 -7.30
N ASN A 212 14.82 4.81 -7.78
CA ASN A 212 13.94 4.33 -8.85
C ASN A 212 12.53 4.10 -8.28
N TRP A 213 11.83 5.19 -7.97
CA TRP A 213 10.48 5.21 -7.40
C TRP A 213 9.55 6.02 -8.29
N GLN A 214 8.29 5.61 -8.38
CA GLN A 214 7.27 6.30 -9.17
C GLN A 214 6.07 6.59 -8.26
N MET A 215 5.68 7.87 -8.14
CA MET A 215 4.42 8.20 -7.47
C MET A 215 3.28 7.74 -8.36
N SER A 216 2.41 6.88 -7.83
CA SER A 216 1.32 6.28 -8.57
C SER A 216 0.32 5.68 -7.59
N VAL A 217 -0.90 5.49 -8.06
CA VAL A 217 -1.86 4.53 -7.51
C VAL A 217 -2.25 3.55 -8.61
N ALA A 218 -3.05 2.54 -8.28
CA ALA A 218 -3.60 1.64 -9.29
C ALA A 218 -5.13 1.57 -9.22
N VAL A 219 -5.76 1.34 -10.36
CA VAL A 219 -7.20 1.08 -10.46
C VAL A 219 -7.39 -0.29 -11.10
N ILE A 220 -8.29 -1.07 -10.54
CA ILE A 220 -8.63 -2.40 -11.05
C ILE A 220 -10.11 -2.40 -11.38
N GLU A 221 -10.43 -2.64 -12.66
CA GLU A 221 -11.80 -2.85 -13.10
C GLU A 221 -12.08 -4.33 -13.30
N THR A 222 -13.26 -4.77 -12.88
CA THR A 222 -13.69 -6.17 -13.04
C THR A 222 -15.08 -6.26 -13.65
N HIS A 223 -15.27 -7.30 -14.48
CA HIS A 223 -16.58 -7.71 -14.98
C HIS A 223 -16.72 -9.23 -14.90
N GLY A 224 -17.33 -9.70 -13.80
CA GLY A 224 -17.15 -11.08 -13.35
C GLY A 224 -15.68 -11.30 -13.01
N ASP A 225 -15.07 -12.37 -13.54
CA ASP A 225 -13.65 -12.70 -13.29
C ASP A 225 -12.67 -12.13 -14.32
N ARG A 226 -13.16 -11.26 -15.21
CA ARG A 226 -12.32 -10.53 -16.15
C ARG A 226 -11.79 -9.31 -15.43
N VAL A 227 -10.47 -9.20 -15.32
CA VAL A 227 -9.80 -8.16 -14.55
C VAL A 227 -8.90 -7.33 -15.45
N SER A 228 -8.98 -6.01 -15.32
CA SER A 228 -8.15 -5.06 -16.04
C SER A 228 -7.47 -4.12 -15.03
N PRO A 229 -6.15 -4.30 -14.78
CA PRO A 229 -5.37 -3.41 -13.94
C PRO A 229 -4.86 -2.20 -14.72
N PHE A 230 -4.86 -1.03 -14.09
CA PHE A 230 -4.36 0.22 -14.64
C PHE A 230 -3.48 0.92 -13.61
N LEU A 231 -2.34 1.45 -14.05
CA LEU A 231 -1.56 2.38 -13.26
C LEU A 231 -2.03 3.81 -13.51
N VAL A 232 -2.04 4.61 -12.46
CA VAL A 232 -2.37 6.04 -12.50
C VAL A 232 -1.17 6.81 -11.98
N PRO A 233 -0.25 7.24 -12.88
CA PRO A 233 0.90 8.03 -12.49
C PRO A 233 0.48 9.36 -11.85
N ILE A 234 1.16 9.73 -10.78
CA ILE A 234 0.97 11.01 -10.09
C ILE A 234 2.15 11.93 -10.43
N ASN A 235 1.84 13.12 -10.91
CA ASN A 235 2.83 14.13 -11.26
C ASN A 235 3.50 14.71 -10.01
N LYS A 236 4.62 15.41 -10.23
CA LYS A 236 5.41 16.03 -9.15
C LYS A 236 4.62 17.04 -8.29
N ASP A 237 3.58 17.65 -8.84
CA ASP A 237 2.69 18.58 -8.13
C ASP A 237 1.52 17.89 -7.41
N GLY A 238 1.44 16.55 -7.48
CA GLY A 238 0.34 15.75 -6.93
C GLY A 238 -0.89 15.67 -7.84
N SER A 239 -0.83 16.21 -9.06
CA SER A 239 -1.92 16.06 -10.04
C SER A 239 -1.87 14.71 -10.75
N PHE A 240 -3.01 14.25 -11.23
CA PHE A 240 -3.10 13.05 -12.08
C PHE A 240 -4.38 13.08 -12.94
N THR A 241 -4.39 12.25 -13.99
CA THR A 241 -5.57 12.08 -14.85
C THR A 241 -6.09 10.66 -14.74
N LEU A 242 -7.41 10.53 -14.51
CA LEU A 242 -8.10 9.24 -14.56
C LEU A 242 -9.45 9.43 -15.27
N TYR A 243 -9.79 8.47 -16.14
CA TYR A 243 -11.02 8.50 -16.96
C TYR A 243 -11.24 9.81 -17.71
N GLY A 244 -10.15 10.40 -18.23
CA GLY A 244 -10.19 11.66 -18.98
C GLY A 244 -10.40 12.92 -18.13
N LYS A 245 -10.37 12.81 -16.79
CA LYS A 245 -10.45 13.97 -15.89
C LYS A 245 -9.15 14.22 -15.15
N LEU A 246 -8.75 15.49 -15.12
CA LEU A 246 -7.65 16.00 -14.30
C LEU A 246 -8.09 16.21 -12.84
N TYR A 247 -7.29 15.71 -11.91
CA TYR A 247 -7.37 15.97 -10.48
C TYR A 247 -6.15 16.81 -10.09
N GLN A 248 -6.38 18.04 -9.63
CA GLN A 248 -5.36 18.99 -9.19
C GLN A 248 -5.87 19.81 -8.01
#